data_AF-A0AAN6XTL6-F1
#
_entry.id   AF-A0AAN6XTL6-F1
#
_cell.length_a   1.000
_cell.length_b   1.000
_cell.length_c   1.000
_cell.angle_alpha   90.00
_cell.angle_beta   90.00
_cell.angle_gamma   90.00
#
_symmetry.space_group_name_H-M   'P 1'
#
loop_
_entity.id
_entity.type
_entity.pdbx_description
1 polymer ?
#
loop_
_entity_poly.entity_id
_entity_poly.type
_entity_poly.pdbx_seq_one_letter_code
_entity_poly.pdbx_strand_id
1 'polypeptide(L)'
;MGFMAFYTTGCFFTLVLQCTDIRALWDQSIPQSCWSQSTLKGLSYTNVALNILTDLLALVIPIPMLWHLNVSRRTRFSLIFALSLGAFACAAAFIKLASLLIMAKPAIGSGTRATSPFGP
;
A
#
# COMPACT_ATOMS: atom_id res chain seq x y z
N MET A 1 13.57 -3.73 9.86
CA MET A 1 12.54 -4.65 10.36
C MET A 1 11.87 -4.15 11.65
N GLY A 2 12.61 -3.80 12.71
CA GLY A 2 12.00 -3.29 13.97
C GLY A 2 11.16 -2.02 13.81
N PHE A 3 11.65 -1.01 13.07
CA PHE A 3 10.91 0.23 12.80
C PHE A 3 9.56 0.00 12.10
N MET A 4 9.53 -0.95 11.17
CA MET A 4 8.33 -1.32 10.42
C MET A 4 7.28 -1.98 11.29
N ALA A 5 7.69 -2.95 12.09
CA ALA A 5 6.78 -3.62 13.02
C ALA A 5 6.15 -2.63 14.00
N PHE A 6 6.96 -1.74 14.59
CA PHE A 6 6.47 -0.72 15.52
C PHE A 6 5.42 0.21 14.88
N TYR A 7 5.72 0.71 13.67
CA TYR A 7 4.83 1.59 12.93
C TYR A 7 3.51 0.91 12.53
N THR A 8 3.57 -0.31 11.97
CA THR A 8 2.39 -1.06 11.56
C THR A 8 1.52 -1.45 12.76
N THR A 9 2.13 -1.82 13.89
CA THR A 9 1.38 -2.09 15.13
C THR A 9 0.65 -0.85 15.63
N GLY A 10 1.28 0.33 15.57
CA GLY A 10 0.61 1.60 15.88
C GLY A 10 -0.59 1.87 14.96
N CYS A 11 -0.42 1.64 13.65
CA CYS A 11 -1.49 1.83 12.67
C CYS A 11 -2.65 0.85 12.87
N PHE A 12 -2.34 -0.41 13.18
CA PHE A 12 -3.34 -1.42 13.51
C PHE A 12 -4.16 -1.00 14.74
N PHE A 13 -3.50 -0.50 15.78
CA PHE A 13 -4.19 0.02 16.98
C PHE A 13 -5.06 1.22 16.65
N THR A 14 -4.61 2.15 15.80
CA THR A 14 -5.44 3.29 15.38
C THR A 14 -6.67 2.88 14.57
N LEU A 15 -6.59 1.80 13.79
CA LEU A 15 -7.74 1.26 13.05
C LEU A 15 -8.74 0.58 13.98
N VAL A 16 -8.24 -0.19 14.95
CA VAL A 16 -9.10 -0.88 15.95
C VAL A 16 -9.77 0.12 16.88
N LEU A 17 -9.09 1.22 17.23
CA LEU A 17 -9.60 2.30 18.09
C LEU A 17 -10.27 3.45 17.32
N GLN A 18 -10.40 3.35 15.99
CA GLN A 18 -10.95 4.44 15.16
C GLN A 18 -12.42 4.74 15.48
N CYS A 19 -13.12 3.78 16.08
CA CYS A 19 -14.51 3.88 16.49
C CYS A 19 -14.60 3.51 17.98
N THR A 20 -15.45 4.21 18.72
CA THR A 20 -15.77 3.86 20.12
C THR A 20 -16.38 2.46 20.23
N ASP A 21 -17.09 2.01 19.19
CA ASP A 21 -17.72 0.70 19.11
C ASP A 21 -17.26 -0.02 17.83
N ILE A 22 -16.49 -1.10 17.98
CA ILE A 22 -16.03 -1.90 16.83
C ILE A 22 -17.19 -2.57 16.09
N ARG A 23 -18.32 -2.75 16.78
CA ARG A 23 -19.57 -3.32 16.24
C ARG A 23 -20.21 -2.44 15.17
N ALA A 24 -19.99 -1.12 15.27
CA ALA A 24 -20.45 -0.17 14.26
C ALA A 24 -19.82 -0.41 12.88
N LEU A 25 -18.69 -1.14 12.82
CA LEU A 25 -18.02 -1.46 11.57
C LEU A 25 -18.80 -2.47 10.70
N TRP A 26 -19.62 -3.33 11.31
CA TRP A 26 -20.45 -4.32 10.60
C TRP A 26 -21.95 -4.11 10.75
N ASP A 27 -22.38 -3.33 11.75
CA ASP A 27 -23.78 -2.97 11.97
C ASP A 27 -23.96 -1.46 11.77
N GLN A 28 -24.47 -1.09 10.58
CA GLN A 28 -24.67 0.30 10.17
C GLN A 28 -25.88 0.96 10.86
N SER A 29 -26.64 0.21 11.68
CA SER A 29 -27.80 0.74 12.41
C SER A 29 -27.46 1.45 13.71
N ILE A 30 -26.21 1.39 14.18
CA ILE A 30 -25.77 2.03 15.43
C ILE A 30 -25.21 3.45 15.13
N PRO A 31 -25.54 4.51 15.86
CA PRO A 31 -24.97 5.83 15.64
C PRO A 31 -23.45 5.82 15.86
N GLN A 32 -22.71 6.07 14.79
CA GLN A 32 -21.26 5.87 14.69
C GLN A 32 -20.54 7.15 15.16
N SER A 33 -19.95 7.14 16.36
CA SER A 33 -19.01 8.21 16.77
C SER A 33 -17.58 7.77 16.43
N CYS A 34 -17.30 7.66 15.14
CA CYS A 34 -15.99 7.28 14.62
C CYS A 34 -15.14 8.51 14.27
N TRP A 35 -13.83 8.31 14.14
CA TRP A 35 -12.92 9.33 13.64
C TRP A 35 -13.33 9.81 12.24
N SER A 36 -13.08 11.09 12.00
CA SER A 36 -13.42 11.73 10.73
C SER A 36 -12.71 11.06 9.55
N GLN A 37 -13.40 11.00 8.41
CA GLN A 37 -12.87 10.42 7.17
C GLN A 37 -11.55 11.08 6.70
N SER A 38 -11.31 12.33 7.10
CA SER A 38 -10.05 13.04 6.84
C SER A 38 -8.87 12.42 7.57
N THR A 39 -9.04 12.01 8.84
CA THR A 39 -7.99 11.36 9.64
C THR A 39 -7.61 9.98 9.07
N LEU A 40 -8.62 9.18 8.69
CA LEU A 40 -8.39 7.87 8.07
C LEU A 40 -7.62 7.97 6.75
N LYS A 41 -7.95 8.97 5.92
CA LYS A 41 -7.20 9.22 4.67
C LYS A 41 -5.75 9.61 4.95
N GLY A 42 -5.50 10.45 5.95
CA GLY A 42 -4.15 10.84 6.35
C GLY A 42 -3.30 9.65 6.82
N LEU A 43 -3.89 8.75 7.61
CA LEU A 43 -3.23 7.53 8.09
C LEU A 43 -2.91 6.54 6.96
N SER A 44 -3.82 6.35 6.02
CA SER A 44 -3.57 5.50 4.85
C SER A 44 -2.46 6.07 3.95
N TYR A 45 -2.47 7.38 3.72
CA TYR A 45 -1.45 8.02 2.88
C TYR A 45 -0.05 7.90 3.51
N THR A 46 0.06 8.15 4.81
CA THR A 46 1.32 8.01 5.55
C THR A 46 1.81 6.56 5.60
N ASN A 47 0.91 5.57 5.72
CA ASN A 47 1.26 4.15 5.65
C ASN A 47 1.90 3.77 4.33
N VAL A 48 1.26 4.16 3.23
CA VAL A 48 1.77 3.87 1.90
C VAL A 48 3.11 4.56 1.68
N ALA A 49 3.25 5.82 2.10
CA ALA A 49 4.50 6.58 1.97
C ALA A 49 5.65 5.95 2.77
N LEU A 50 5.42 5.55 4.02
CA LEU A 50 6.45 4.93 4.87
C LEU A 50 6.85 3.53 4.42
N ASN A 51 5.90 2.77 3.88
CA ASN A 51 6.17 1.46 3.29
C ASN A 51 7.10 1.59 2.07
N ILE A 52 6.80 2.52 1.16
CA ILE A 52 7.66 2.84 0.01
C ILE A 52 9.04 3.34 0.48
N LEU A 53 9.07 4.26 1.45
CA LEU A 53 10.32 4.79 1.97
C LEU A 53 11.21 3.68 2.54
N THR A 54 10.63 2.68 3.18
CA THR A 54 11.40 1.60 3.79
C THR A 54 11.87 0.58 2.77
N ASP A 55 11.10 0.32 1.71
CA ASP A 55 11.59 -0.44 0.56
C ASP A 55 12.80 0.26 -0.06
N LEU A 56 12.71 1.58 -0.26
CA LEU A 56 13.82 2.40 -0.76
C LEU A 56 15.02 2.41 0.20
N LEU A 57 14.79 2.53 1.51
CA LEU A 57 15.86 2.49 2.51
C LEU A 57 16.49 1.11 2.57
N ALA A 58 15.74 0.02 2.49
CA ALA A 58 16.31 -1.33 2.47
C ALA A 58 17.17 -1.55 1.21
N LEU A 59 16.77 -0.96 0.09
CA LEU A 59 17.56 -0.92 -1.14
C LEU A 59 18.82 -0.05 -0.99
N VAL A 60 18.70 1.09 -0.31
CA VAL A 60 19.77 2.08 -0.18
C VAL A 60 20.75 1.75 0.95
N ILE A 61 20.35 1.11 2.05
CA ILE A 61 21.20 0.73 3.20
C ILE A 61 22.52 0.06 2.81
N PRO A 62 22.58 -0.90 1.87
CA PRO A 62 23.86 -1.44 1.45
C PRO A 62 24.70 -0.39 0.69
N ILE A 63 24.11 0.52 -0.09
CA ILE A 63 24.80 1.45 -1.01
C ILE A 63 25.84 2.38 -0.35
N PRO A 64 25.56 3.09 0.77
CA PRO A 64 26.55 3.94 1.43
C PRO A 64 27.59 3.12 2.19
N MET A 65 27.22 1.96 2.75
CA MET A 65 28.19 1.01 3.31
C MET A 65 29.15 0.50 2.23
N LEU A 66 28.63 0.39 1.02
CA LEU A 66 29.38 0.05 -0.17
C LEU A 66 30.32 1.18 -0.63
N TRP A 67 29.87 2.44 -0.68
CA TRP A 67 30.71 3.58 -1.13
C TRP A 67 31.94 3.85 -0.26
N HIS A 68 31.89 3.54 1.03
CA HIS A 68 33.06 3.64 1.89
C HIS A 68 34.07 2.49 1.68
N LEU A 69 33.71 1.46 0.92
CA LEU A 69 34.52 0.26 0.71
C LEU A 69 34.49 -0.16 -0.77
N ASN A 70 35.20 0.57 -1.63
CA ASN A 70 35.49 0.30 -3.07
C ASN A 70 34.71 -0.87 -3.71
N VAL A 71 33.43 -0.66 -3.93
CA VAL A 71 32.55 -1.77 -4.27
C VAL A 71 32.51 -2.13 -5.72
N SER A 72 32.73 -3.42 -5.90
CA SER A 72 32.67 -4.13 -7.17
C SER A 72 31.34 -3.87 -7.90
N ARG A 73 31.44 -3.74 -9.23
CA ARG A 73 30.28 -3.57 -10.15
C ARG A 73 29.18 -4.63 -9.96
N ARG A 74 29.49 -5.74 -9.31
CA ARG A 74 28.59 -6.85 -9.00
C ARG A 74 27.39 -6.44 -8.16
N THR A 75 27.58 -5.60 -7.13
CA THR A 75 26.46 -5.17 -6.27
C THR A 75 25.57 -4.12 -6.94
N ARG A 76 26.16 -3.28 -7.80
CA ARG A 76 25.38 -2.38 -8.67
C ARG A 76 24.46 -3.16 -9.61
N PHE A 77 24.94 -4.29 -10.13
CA PHE A 77 24.11 -5.20 -10.94
C PHE A 77 22.98 -5.83 -10.13
N SER A 78 23.22 -6.25 -8.88
CA SER A 78 22.17 -6.82 -8.03
C SER A 78 21.04 -5.84 -7.74
N LEU A 79 21.35 -4.55 -7.53
CA LEU A 79 20.34 -3.49 -7.31
C LEU A 79 19.48 -3.26 -8.56
N ILE A 80 20.13 -3.15 -9.72
CA ILE A 80 19.43 -2.98 -11.00
C ILE A 80 18.53 -4.20 -11.26
N PHE A 81 19.03 -5.40 -11.02
CA PHE A 81 18.27 -6.63 -11.21
C PHE A 81 17.06 -6.73 -10.29
N ALA A 82 17.20 -6.39 -9.00
CA ALA A 82 16.08 -6.38 -8.05
C ALA A 82 14.99 -5.38 -8.47
N LEU A 83 15.38 -4.17 -8.90
CA LEU A 83 14.46 -3.16 -9.40
C LEU A 83 13.74 -3.61 -10.68
N SER A 84 14.49 -4.21 -11.63
CA SER A 84 13.91 -4.74 -12.87
C SER A 84 12.94 -5.90 -12.62
N LEU A 85 13.25 -6.81 -11.68
CA LEU A 85 12.36 -7.88 -11.27
C LEU A 85 11.06 -7.35 -10.67
N GLY A 86 11.13 -6.31 -9.83
CA GLY A 86 9.94 -5.64 -9.28
C GLY A 86 9.06 -5.03 -10.38
N ALA A 87 9.66 -4.31 -11.33
CA ALA A 87 8.94 -3.73 -12.47
C ALA A 87 8.28 -4.82 -13.35
N PHE A 88 8.99 -5.92 -13.60
CA PHE A 88 8.47 -7.04 -14.37
C PHE A 88 7.30 -7.74 -13.67
N ALA A 89 7.39 -7.95 -12.35
CA ALA A 89 6.31 -8.54 -11.57
C ALA A 89 5.04 -7.66 -11.60
N CYS A 90 5.18 -6.34 -11.48
CA CYS A 90 4.07 -5.41 -11.62
C CYS A 90 3.44 -5.45 -13.01
N ALA A 91 4.24 -5.47 -14.08
CA ALA A 91 3.73 -5.59 -15.44
C ALA A 91 2.95 -6.89 -15.66
N ALA A 92 3.48 -8.02 -15.18
CA ALA A 92 2.80 -9.32 -15.24
C ALA A 92 1.46 -9.32 -14.46
N ALA A 93 1.42 -8.69 -13.28
CA ALA A 93 0.19 -8.53 -12.51
C ALA A 93 -0.85 -7.70 -13.27
N PHE A 94 -0.43 -6.61 -13.93
CA PHE A 94 -1.31 -5.78 -14.73
C PHE A 94 -1.89 -6.53 -15.93
N ILE A 95 -1.07 -7.31 -16.62
CA ILE A 95 -1.50 -8.15 -17.75
C ILE A 95 -2.49 -9.21 -17.28
N LYS A 96 -2.21 -9.85 -16.14
CA LYS A 96 -3.13 -10.83 -15.53
C LYS A 96 -4.46 -10.19 -15.14
N LEU A 97 -4.44 -8.99 -14.57
CA LEU A 97 -5.66 -8.24 -14.28
C LEU A 97 -6.43 -7.96 -15.58
N ALA A 98 -5.75 -7.45 -16.61
CA ALA A 98 -6.36 -7.14 -17.90
C ALA A 98 -6.96 -8.38 -18.58
N SER A 99 -6.30 -9.54 -18.53
CA SER A 99 -6.81 -10.79 -19.09
C SER A 99 -8.03 -11.29 -18.32
N LEU A 100 -8.03 -11.20 -16.99
CA LEU A 100 -9.20 -11.50 -16.17
C LEU A 100 -10.37 -10.56 -16.48
N LEU A 101 -10.11 -9.25 -16.64
CA LEU A 101 -11.15 -8.26 -16.99
C LEU A 101 -11.72 -8.50 -18.40
N ILE A 102 -10.89 -8.92 -19.36
CA ILE A 102 -11.32 -9.27 -20.71
C ILE A 102 -12.18 -10.54 -20.71
N MET A 103 -11.78 -11.56 -19.97
CA MET A 103 -12.54 -12.82 -19.85
C MET A 103 -13.85 -12.62 -19.05
N ALA A 104 -13.85 -11.73 -18.06
CA ALA A 104 -15.02 -11.34 -17.29
C ALA A 104 -15.87 -10.24 -17.97
N LYS A 105 -15.59 -9.90 -19.25
CA LYS A 105 -16.37 -8.94 -20.04
C LYS A 105 -17.66 -9.54 -20.63
N PRO A 106 -18.51 -10.14 -19.79
CA PRO A 106 -19.93 -9.80 -19.82
C PRO A 106 -20.41 -9.00 -18.59
N ALA A 107 -19.56 -8.60 -17.62
CA ALA A 107 -20.06 -7.98 -16.38
C ALA A 107 -19.27 -6.79 -15.79
N ILE A 108 -18.34 -6.16 -16.54
CA ILE A 108 -17.50 -5.05 -15.98
C ILE A 108 -17.79 -3.71 -16.65
N GLY A 109 -19.07 -3.45 -16.91
CA GLY A 109 -19.59 -2.11 -17.16
C GLY A 109 -19.85 -1.29 -15.89
N SER A 110 -19.44 -1.76 -14.70
CA SER A 110 -19.86 -1.21 -13.41
C SER A 110 -18.79 -1.42 -12.33
N GLY A 111 -17.78 -0.55 -12.27
CA GLY A 111 -16.81 -0.58 -11.16
C GLY A 111 -15.82 0.59 -11.10
N THR A 112 -15.57 1.30 -12.20
CA THR A 112 -14.68 2.48 -12.23
C THR A 112 -15.42 3.82 -12.13
N ARG A 113 -16.65 3.84 -11.61
CA ARG A 113 -17.32 5.10 -11.25
C ARG A 113 -18.27 4.92 -10.06
N ALA A 114 -17.72 4.94 -8.86
CA ALA A 114 -18.44 5.37 -7.66
C ALA A 114 -17.76 6.63 -7.08
N THR A 115 -17.49 7.61 -7.94
CA THR A 115 -17.62 9.01 -7.56
C THR A 115 -19.12 9.33 -7.58
N SER A 116 -19.71 9.55 -6.41
CA SER A 116 -21.02 10.20 -6.18
C SER A 116 -21.23 11.43 -7.09
N PRO A 117 -22.44 11.82 -7.58
CA PRO A 117 -23.60 12.25 -6.76
C PRO A 117 -25.01 12.01 -7.38
N PHE A 118 -26.08 12.57 -6.78
CA PHE A 118 -27.56 12.47 -7.06
C PHE A 118 -28.25 11.24 -6.43
N GLY A 119 -29.24 11.33 -5.55
CA GLY A 119 -30.40 12.25 -5.41
C GLY A 119 -31.67 11.37 -5.48
N PRO A 120 -32.68 11.55 -4.61
CA PRO A 120 -33.69 12.60 -4.84
C PRO A 120 -33.68 13.74 -3.82
#